data_AF-A0A2T0M5U1-F1
#
_entry.id   AF-A0A2T0M5U1-F1
#
_cell.length_a   1.000
_cell.length_b   1.000
_cell.length_c   1.000
_cell.angle_alpha   90.00
_cell.angle_beta   90.00
_cell.angle_gamma   90.00
#
_symmetry.space_group_name_H-M   'P 1'
#
loop_
_entity.id
_entity.type
_entity.pdbx_description
1 polymer ?
#
loop_
_entity_poly.entity_id
_entity_poly.type
_entity_poly.pdbx_seq_one_letter_code
_entity_poly.pdbx_strand_id
1 'polypeptide(L)'
;MHSLGAEMSHKRSGLLSGLIAGLLAALVCAAGMGMVVLFQQSLPAAVITFWGGHPVLLGLSLVIAALVALAMGAVRPRSLVLLPFAALFAGGAVAAGQITGSSILYGAALRGPAPEPAPADLGDIDMTNFNTGLQDALALYRGPLAETWSAWLYVAVAAVAAFALLTLRVTRVRRAQRAQRAEEDAAEAEETKEPEYRAPFEPAQQPTPKSTAELFTPRNPVKD
;
A
#
# COMPACT_ATOMS: atom_id res chain seq x y z
N MET A 1 -51.76 -7.82 3.74
CA MET A 1 -51.04 -7.13 2.65
C MET A 1 -49.56 -7.10 3.00
N HIS A 2 -48.78 -7.88 2.26
CA HIS A 2 -47.34 -7.99 2.42
C HIS A 2 -46.65 -6.70 1.98
N SER A 3 -45.89 -6.06 2.88
CA SER A 3 -44.86 -5.09 2.50
C SER A 3 -43.53 -5.82 2.47
N LEU A 4 -43.29 -6.51 1.35
CA LEU A 4 -41.98 -7.01 0.95
C LEU A 4 -41.24 -5.84 0.31
N GLY A 5 -40.52 -5.08 1.13
CA GLY A 5 -39.71 -3.95 0.69
C GLY A 5 -38.41 -3.87 1.47
N ALA A 6 -37.83 -5.03 1.83
CA ALA A 6 -36.45 -5.09 2.25
C ALA A 6 -35.59 -4.80 1.00
N GLU A 7 -35.42 -3.53 0.67
CA GLU A 7 -34.27 -3.09 -0.09
C GLU A 7 -33.05 -3.54 0.70
N MET A 8 -32.49 -4.69 0.32
CA MET A 8 -31.18 -5.11 0.76
C MET A 8 -30.22 -4.01 0.31
N SER A 9 -29.96 -3.06 1.21
CA SER A 9 -28.90 -2.07 1.09
C SER A 9 -27.62 -2.83 0.80
N HIS A 10 -27.30 -3.01 -0.48
CA HIS A 10 -26.04 -3.59 -0.92
C HIS A 10 -24.94 -2.72 -0.31
N LYS A 11 -24.20 -3.28 0.65
CA LYS A 11 -22.97 -2.69 1.16
C LYS A 11 -22.04 -2.52 -0.05
N ARG A 12 -22.06 -1.33 -0.67
CA ARG A 12 -21.24 -0.99 -1.83
C ARG A 12 -19.80 -1.36 -1.49
N SER A 13 -19.25 -2.31 -2.23
CA SER A 13 -17.89 -2.77 -1.99
C SER A 13 -16.95 -1.63 -2.43
N GLY A 14 -16.41 -0.87 -1.47
CA GLY A 14 -15.41 0.19 -1.75
C GLY A 14 -14.06 -0.32 -2.29
N LEU A 15 -14.06 -1.52 -2.88
CA LEU A 15 -12.92 -2.13 -3.56
C LEU A 15 -12.65 -1.43 -4.89
N LEU A 16 -13.69 -1.15 -5.69
CA LEU A 16 -13.54 -0.49 -6.99
C LEU A 16 -12.93 0.91 -6.81
N SER A 17 -13.43 1.70 -5.86
CA SER A 17 -12.90 3.04 -5.60
C SER A 17 -11.44 2.99 -5.11
N GLY A 18 -11.06 1.98 -4.31
CA GLY A 18 -9.68 1.79 -3.88
C GLY A 18 -8.73 1.42 -5.02
N LEU A 19 -9.20 0.60 -5.97
CA LEU A 19 -8.44 0.26 -7.18
C LEU A 19 -8.27 1.48 -8.10
N ILE A 20 -9.33 2.25 -8.32
CA ILE A 20 -9.27 3.46 -9.15
C ILE A 20 -8.31 4.49 -8.53
N ALA A 21 -8.41 4.73 -7.22
CA ALA A 21 -7.52 5.65 -6.53
C ALA A 21 -6.05 5.19 -6.60
N GLY A 22 -5.80 3.89 -6.42
CA GLY A 22 -4.47 3.29 -6.57
C GLY A 22 -3.92 3.43 -7.99
N LEU A 23 -4.75 3.18 -9.00
CA LEU A 23 -4.36 3.31 -10.41
C LEU A 23 -4.03 4.76 -10.78
N LEU A 24 -4.87 5.72 -10.38
CA LEU A 24 -4.61 7.13 -10.64
C LEU A 24 -3.33 7.60 -9.95
N ALA A 25 -3.13 7.22 -8.69
CA ALA A 25 -1.89 7.51 -7.96
C ALA A 25 -0.67 6.90 -8.67
N ALA A 26 -0.78 5.65 -9.13
CA ALA A 26 0.28 4.97 -9.86
C ALA A 26 0.61 5.64 -11.20
N LEU A 27 -0.38 6.09 -11.96
CA LEU A 27 -0.17 6.81 -13.22
C LEU A 27 0.54 8.15 -13.01
N VAL A 28 0.11 8.93 -12.01
CA VAL A 28 0.76 10.20 -11.66
C VAL A 28 2.20 9.95 -11.19
N CYS A 29 2.41 8.92 -10.37
CA CYS A 29 3.74 8.51 -9.92
C CYS A 29 4.63 8.04 -11.07
N ALA A 30 4.08 7.30 -12.04
CA ALA A 30 4.80 6.84 -13.22
C ALA A 30 5.25 8.02 -14.09
N ALA A 31 4.37 9.00 -14.32
CA ALA A 31 4.72 10.23 -15.03
C ALA A 31 5.84 10.99 -14.30
N GLY A 32 5.72 11.16 -12.98
CA GLY A 32 6.76 11.80 -12.16
C GLY A 32 8.11 11.07 -12.23
N MET A 33 8.11 9.74 -12.13
CA MET A 33 9.32 8.93 -12.28
C MET A 33 9.93 9.07 -13.67
N GLY A 34 9.12 9.08 -14.73
CA GLY A 34 9.59 9.30 -16.11
C GLY A 34 10.27 10.66 -16.27
N MET A 35 9.70 11.71 -15.69
CA MET A 35 10.32 13.05 -15.68
C MET A 35 11.65 13.06 -14.92
N VAL A 36 11.72 12.40 -13.76
CA VAL A 36 12.97 12.32 -12.98
C VAL A 36 14.07 11.59 -13.76
N VAL A 37 13.72 10.52 -14.50
CA VAL A 37 14.66 9.79 -15.36
C VAL A 37 15.12 10.66 -16.53
N LEU A 38 14.24 11.46 -17.12
CA LEU A 38 14.58 12.35 -18.24
C LEU A 38 15.49 13.51 -17.83
N PHE A 39 15.15 14.18 -16.74
CA PHE A 39 15.86 15.36 -16.24
C PHE A 39 16.93 15.01 -15.19
N GLN A 40 17.35 13.74 -15.12
CA GLN A 40 18.35 13.30 -14.13
C GLN A 40 19.67 14.06 -14.31
N GLN A 41 20.07 14.39 -15.54
CA GLN A 41 21.30 15.13 -15.84
C GLN A 41 21.22 16.62 -15.47
N SER A 42 20.01 17.15 -15.30
CA SER A 42 19.77 18.54 -14.88
C SER A 42 19.91 18.71 -13.36
N LEU A 43 20.08 17.61 -12.60
CA LEU A 43 20.23 17.65 -11.15
C LEU A 43 21.64 18.12 -10.74
N PRO A 44 21.80 18.74 -9.56
CA PRO A 44 23.10 19.17 -9.07
C PRO A 44 24.10 18.02 -9.05
N ALA A 45 25.33 18.25 -9.50
CA ALA A 45 26.36 17.21 -9.64
C ALA A 45 26.55 16.40 -8.35
N ALA A 46 26.47 17.02 -7.17
CA ALA A 46 26.56 16.35 -5.87
C ALA A 46 25.54 15.22 -5.67
N VAL A 47 24.37 15.33 -6.30
CA VAL A 47 23.28 14.35 -6.25
C VAL A 47 23.52 13.19 -7.22
N ILE A 48 24.15 13.47 -8.35
CA ILE A 48 24.45 12.50 -9.42
C ILE A 48 25.72 11.69 -9.06
N THR A 49 26.74 12.33 -8.48
CA THR A 49 28.02 11.68 -8.15
C THR A 49 27.93 10.79 -6.91
N PHE A 50 26.97 11.02 -6.02
CA PHE A 50 26.80 10.20 -4.83
C PHE A 50 26.21 8.84 -5.21
N TRP A 51 27.06 7.81 -5.21
CA TRP A 51 26.68 6.42 -5.48
C TRP A 51 25.96 6.22 -6.83
N GLY A 52 26.35 7.01 -7.85
CA GLY A 52 25.78 6.93 -9.20
C GLY A 52 24.29 7.32 -9.31
N GLY A 53 23.75 8.08 -8.35
CA GLY A 53 22.36 8.53 -8.35
C GLY A 53 21.32 7.48 -7.90
N HIS A 54 21.76 6.26 -7.55
CA HIS A 54 20.90 5.20 -7.00
C HIS A 54 20.05 5.63 -5.78
N PRO A 55 20.58 6.42 -4.81
CA PRO A 55 19.82 6.79 -3.61
C PRO A 55 18.59 7.65 -3.90
N VAL A 56 18.66 8.49 -4.95
CA VAL A 56 17.54 9.34 -5.38
C VAL A 56 16.42 8.48 -5.94
N LEU A 57 16.75 7.53 -6.80
CA LEU A 57 15.77 6.62 -7.41
C LEU A 57 15.14 5.68 -6.37
N LEU A 58 15.93 5.22 -5.37
CA LEU A 58 15.41 4.50 -4.21
C LEU A 58 14.47 5.37 -3.38
N GLY A 59 14.86 6.60 -3.06
CA GLY A 59 14.02 7.56 -2.35
C GLY A 59 12.69 7.78 -3.07
N LEU A 60 12.75 7.99 -4.39
CA LEU A 60 11.54 8.16 -5.20
C LEU A 60 10.66 6.91 -5.20
N SER A 61 11.25 5.71 -5.27
CA SER A 61 10.51 4.44 -5.19
C SER A 61 9.73 4.29 -3.88
N LEU A 62 10.30 4.77 -2.76
CA LEU A 62 9.65 4.79 -1.45
C LEU A 62 8.52 5.84 -1.40
N VAL A 63 8.73 7.02 -2.01
CA VAL A 63 7.69 8.05 -2.12
C VAL A 63 6.51 7.52 -2.93
N ILE A 64 6.76 6.87 -4.06
CA ILE A 64 5.72 6.24 -4.90
C ILE A 64 4.96 5.19 -4.10
N ALA A 65 5.68 4.30 -3.40
CA ALA A 65 5.08 3.30 -2.53
C ALA A 65 4.17 3.93 -1.46
N ALA A 66 4.62 5.01 -0.82
CA ALA A 66 3.85 5.72 0.19
C ALA A 66 2.58 6.36 -0.40
N LEU A 67 2.68 7.04 -1.55
CA LEU A 67 1.54 7.69 -2.21
C LEU A 67 0.49 6.67 -2.64
N VAL A 68 0.91 5.57 -3.27
CA VAL A 68 0.00 4.49 -3.69
C VAL A 68 -0.67 3.84 -2.47
N ALA A 69 0.10 3.50 -1.43
CA ALA A 69 -0.44 2.91 -0.21
C ALA A 69 -1.39 3.86 0.54
N LEU A 70 -1.10 5.17 0.54
CA LEU A 70 -1.96 6.19 1.14
C LEU A 70 -3.28 6.32 0.38
N ALA A 71 -3.24 6.42 -0.94
CA ALA A 71 -4.41 6.54 -1.81
C ALA A 71 -5.34 5.32 -1.66
N MET A 72 -4.78 4.11 -1.77
CA MET A 72 -5.58 2.88 -1.63
C MET A 72 -6.11 2.69 -0.20
N GLY A 73 -5.30 3.02 0.81
CA GLY A 73 -5.69 2.89 2.21
C GLY A 73 -6.68 3.95 2.68
N ALA A 74 -6.77 5.10 2.02
CA ALA A 74 -7.71 6.17 2.35
C ALA A 74 -9.16 5.79 2.03
N VAL A 75 -9.37 5.07 0.92
CA VAL A 75 -10.71 4.70 0.45
C VAL A 75 -11.31 3.55 1.27
N ARG A 76 -10.52 2.50 1.58
CA ARG A 76 -11.03 1.37 2.38
C ARG A 76 -9.91 0.56 3.05
N PRO A 77 -9.57 0.87 4.30
CA PRO A 77 -8.44 0.22 4.99
C PRO A 77 -8.65 -1.25 5.41
N ARG A 78 -9.78 -1.89 5.06
CA ARG A 78 -10.14 -3.23 5.57
C ARG A 78 -9.89 -4.39 4.61
N SER A 79 -9.77 -4.11 3.31
CA SER A 79 -9.70 -5.15 2.27
C SER A 79 -8.29 -5.70 2.12
N LEU A 80 -8.10 -7.00 2.41
CA LEU A 80 -6.83 -7.69 2.18
C LEU A 80 -6.51 -7.85 0.69
N VAL A 81 -7.53 -7.82 -0.16
CA VAL A 81 -7.37 -7.92 -1.61
C VAL A 81 -6.57 -6.74 -2.16
N LEU A 82 -6.63 -5.57 -1.52
CA LEU A 82 -5.89 -4.38 -1.97
C LEU A 82 -4.36 -4.51 -1.78
N LEU A 83 -3.89 -5.45 -0.96
CA LEU A 83 -2.46 -5.65 -0.67
C LEU A 83 -1.63 -6.03 -1.91
N PRO A 84 -1.96 -7.12 -2.64
CA PRO A 84 -1.22 -7.45 -3.87
C PRO A 84 -1.36 -6.37 -4.95
N PHE A 85 -2.52 -5.71 -5.05
CA PHE A 85 -2.72 -4.62 -6.01
C PHE A 85 -1.88 -3.39 -5.68
N ALA A 86 -1.69 -3.05 -4.40
CA ALA A 86 -0.80 -1.96 -4.02
C ALA A 86 0.65 -2.23 -4.41
N ALA A 87 1.12 -3.46 -4.19
CA ALA A 87 2.45 -3.88 -4.63
C ALA A 87 2.59 -3.80 -6.17
N LEU A 88 1.58 -4.29 -6.90
CA LEU A 88 1.57 -4.29 -8.36
C LEU A 88 1.48 -2.87 -8.94
N PHE A 89 0.67 -1.99 -8.36
CA PHE A 89 0.57 -0.60 -8.78
C PHE A 89 1.83 0.21 -8.47
N ALA A 90 2.44 0.03 -7.29
CA ALA A 90 3.67 0.75 -6.95
C ALA A 90 4.86 0.26 -7.78
N GLY A 91 5.05 -1.06 -7.90
CA GLY A 91 6.11 -1.63 -8.74
C GLY A 91 5.89 -1.30 -10.22
N GLY A 92 4.64 -1.42 -10.69
CA GLY A 92 4.24 -1.06 -12.05
C GLY A 92 4.44 0.42 -12.37
N ALA A 93 4.18 1.32 -11.42
CA ALA A 93 4.42 2.75 -11.60
C ALA A 93 5.91 3.06 -11.80
N VAL A 94 6.78 2.42 -11.00
CA VAL A 94 8.23 2.58 -11.14
C VAL A 94 8.73 2.03 -12.47
N ALA A 95 8.30 0.84 -12.86
CA ALA A 95 8.67 0.23 -14.14
C ALA A 95 8.17 1.07 -15.32
N ALA A 96 6.90 1.46 -15.31
CA ALA A 96 6.31 2.28 -16.37
C ALA A 96 7.03 3.63 -16.48
N GLY A 97 7.30 4.30 -15.35
CA GLY A 97 8.05 5.56 -15.36
C GLY A 97 9.48 5.41 -15.90
N GLN A 98 10.20 4.35 -15.51
CA GLN A 98 11.53 4.07 -16.06
C GLN A 98 11.49 3.81 -17.57
N ILE A 99 10.52 3.03 -18.05
CA ILE A 99 10.35 2.75 -19.48
C ILE A 99 10.04 4.05 -20.23
N THR A 100 9.09 4.86 -19.74
CA THR A 100 8.70 6.11 -20.39
C THR A 100 9.83 7.14 -20.42
N GLY A 101 10.54 7.31 -19.31
CA GLY A 101 11.67 8.24 -19.29
C GLY A 101 12.83 7.76 -20.16
N SER A 102 13.13 6.46 -20.13
CA SER A 102 14.22 5.89 -20.92
C SER A 102 13.91 5.88 -22.41
N SER A 103 12.67 5.64 -22.82
CA SER A 103 12.29 5.59 -24.23
C SER A 103 12.45 6.93 -24.92
N ILE A 104 12.06 8.02 -24.26
CA ILE A 104 12.30 9.38 -24.76
C ILE A 104 13.82 9.67 -24.79
N LEU A 105 14.55 9.30 -23.74
CA LEU A 105 16.00 9.54 -23.65
C LEU A 105 16.80 8.78 -24.73
N TYR A 106 16.43 7.55 -25.03
CA TYR A 106 17.02 6.77 -26.13
C TYR A 106 16.61 7.30 -27.49
N GLY A 107 15.32 7.62 -27.69
CA GLY A 107 14.81 8.11 -28.96
C GLY A 107 15.34 9.49 -29.34
N ALA A 108 15.56 10.37 -28.36
CA ALA A 108 16.18 11.69 -28.55
C ALA A 108 17.72 11.62 -28.64
N ALA A 109 18.33 10.42 -28.63
CA ALA A 109 19.77 10.19 -28.68
C ALA A 109 20.58 10.91 -27.58
N LEU A 110 19.95 11.29 -26.47
CA LEU A 110 20.55 11.99 -25.33
C LEU A 110 21.53 11.10 -24.53
N ARG A 111 21.55 9.80 -24.82
CA ARG A 111 22.47 8.80 -24.22
C ARG A 111 23.60 8.36 -25.16
N GLY A 112 23.82 9.08 -26.27
CA GLY A 112 24.86 8.79 -27.26
C GLY A 112 26.29 9.17 -26.82
N PRO A 113 27.32 8.79 -27.59
CA PRO A 113 28.74 9.01 -27.29
C PRO A 113 29.20 10.47 -27.46
N ALA A 114 28.31 11.44 -27.25
CA ALA A 114 28.67 12.85 -27.29
C ALA A 114 29.63 13.18 -26.13
N PRO A 115 30.64 14.03 -26.36
CA PRO A 115 31.65 14.38 -25.35
C PRO A 115 31.06 15.07 -24.11
N GLU A 116 29.86 15.65 -24.25
CA GLU A 116 29.02 16.10 -23.14
C GLU A 116 27.57 15.71 -23.48
N PRO A 117 26.91 14.85 -22.70
CA PRO A 117 25.50 14.57 -22.90
C PRO A 117 24.72 15.85 -22.58
N ALA A 118 24.00 16.37 -23.56
CA ALA A 118 23.16 17.55 -23.38
C ALA A 118 22.00 17.20 -22.44
N PRO A 119 21.64 18.10 -21.50
CA PRO A 119 20.46 17.89 -20.68
C PRO A 119 19.20 17.86 -21.56
N ALA A 120 18.25 17.00 -21.22
CA ALA A 120 16.97 16.93 -21.91
C ALA A 120 16.24 18.29 -21.86
N ASP A 121 15.61 18.68 -22.97
CA ASP A 121 14.72 19.84 -23.04
C ASP A 121 13.24 19.39 -23.15
N LEU A 122 12.31 20.28 -22.84
CA LEU A 122 10.86 20.01 -22.97
C LEU A 122 10.47 19.69 -24.42
N GLY A 123 11.21 20.21 -25.40
CA GLY A 123 11.01 19.91 -26.83
C GLY A 123 11.30 18.45 -27.20
N ASP A 124 12.06 17.73 -26.38
CA ASP A 124 12.39 16.31 -26.62
C ASP A 124 11.23 15.37 -26.26
N ILE A 125 10.24 15.87 -25.52
CA ILE A 125 9.04 15.13 -25.12
C ILE A 125 8.06 15.09 -26.30
N ASP A 126 8.36 14.22 -27.27
CA ASP A 126 7.48 13.93 -28.39
C ASP A 126 7.23 12.43 -28.55
N MET A 127 6.09 12.11 -29.15
CA MET A 127 5.64 10.75 -29.41
C MET A 127 6.51 10.03 -30.43
N THR A 128 7.21 10.78 -31.30
CA THR A 128 8.22 10.25 -32.23
C THR A 128 9.42 9.70 -31.48
N ASN A 129 10.02 10.48 -30.57
CA ASN A 129 11.15 10.07 -29.72
C ASN A 129 10.75 8.90 -28.82
N PHE A 130 9.58 8.99 -28.18
CA PHE A 130 9.06 7.90 -27.35
C PHE A 130 8.97 6.57 -28.11
N ASN A 131 8.38 6.57 -29.31
CA ASN A 131 8.21 5.34 -30.09
C ASN A 131 9.54 4.78 -30.60
N THR A 132 10.45 5.67 -31.00
CA THR A 132 11.77 5.29 -31.54
C THR A 132 12.60 4.57 -30.46
N GLY A 133 12.65 5.11 -29.23
CA GLY A 133 13.43 4.52 -28.14
C GLY A 133 12.70 3.46 -27.30
N LEU A 134 11.43 3.15 -27.59
CA LEU A 134 10.63 2.23 -26.77
C LEU A 134 11.22 0.82 -26.74
N GLN A 135 11.71 0.31 -27.88
CA GLN A 135 12.30 -1.02 -27.94
C GLN A 135 13.58 -1.12 -27.11
N ASP A 136 14.43 -0.10 -27.17
CA ASP A 136 15.68 -0.03 -26.40
C ASP A 136 15.40 0.11 -24.90
N ALA A 137 14.40 0.91 -24.52
CA ALA A 137 13.94 1.01 -23.14
C ALA A 137 13.40 -0.32 -22.60
N LEU A 138 12.66 -1.08 -23.41
CA LEU A 138 12.18 -2.41 -23.04
C LEU A 138 13.30 -3.45 -22.98
N ALA A 139 14.34 -3.30 -23.80
CA ALA A 139 15.52 -4.18 -23.77
C ALA A 139 16.23 -4.13 -22.40
N LEU A 140 16.13 -3.01 -21.68
CA LEU A 140 16.66 -2.85 -20.32
C LEU A 140 16.09 -3.85 -19.31
N TYR A 141 14.91 -4.43 -19.57
CA TYR A 141 14.31 -5.47 -18.72
C TYR A 141 14.47 -6.88 -19.29
N ARG A 142 14.97 -7.01 -20.52
CA ARG A 142 15.22 -8.30 -21.20
C ARG A 142 16.66 -8.79 -21.05
N GLY A 143 17.59 -7.90 -20.69
CA GLY A 143 19.00 -8.22 -20.49
C GLY A 143 19.27 -9.13 -19.27
N PRO A 144 20.48 -9.72 -19.18
CA PRO A 144 20.88 -10.57 -18.07
C PRO A 144 20.78 -9.83 -16.74
N LEU A 145 20.37 -10.56 -15.68
CA LEU A 145 20.08 -9.96 -14.37
C LEU A 145 21.28 -9.20 -13.79
N ALA A 146 22.51 -9.65 -14.09
CA ALA A 146 23.74 -9.01 -13.63
C ALA A 146 23.89 -7.54 -14.11
N GLU A 147 23.28 -7.19 -15.24
CA GLU A 147 23.33 -5.83 -15.81
C GLU A 147 22.07 -5.03 -15.45
N THR A 148 20.93 -5.71 -15.30
CA THR A 148 19.61 -5.09 -15.13
C THR A 148 19.13 -5.04 -13.67
N TRP A 149 19.92 -5.57 -12.73
CA TRP A 149 19.54 -5.74 -11.32
C TRP A 149 19.04 -4.46 -10.65
N SER A 150 19.62 -3.29 -10.98
CA SER A 150 19.27 -2.02 -10.34
C SER A 150 17.85 -1.57 -10.69
N ALA A 151 17.43 -1.75 -11.95
CA ALA A 151 16.06 -1.46 -12.38
C ALA A 151 15.04 -2.34 -11.64
N TRP A 152 15.33 -3.64 -11.52
CA TRP A 152 14.51 -4.59 -10.78
C TRP A 152 14.50 -4.31 -9.27
N LEU A 153 15.61 -3.86 -8.70
CA LEU A 153 15.70 -3.47 -7.29
C LEU A 153 14.70 -2.36 -6.97
N TYR A 154 14.63 -1.30 -7.77
CA TYR A 154 13.71 -0.19 -7.52
C TYR A 154 12.24 -0.63 -7.58
N VAL A 155 11.91 -1.50 -8.54
CA VAL A 155 10.57 -2.09 -8.65
C VAL A 155 10.24 -2.93 -7.43
N ALA A 156 11.19 -3.78 -6.99
CA ALA A 156 11.02 -4.62 -5.81
C ALA A 156 10.86 -3.79 -4.53
N VAL A 157 11.69 -2.76 -4.34
CA VAL A 157 11.61 -1.86 -3.17
C VAL A 157 10.26 -1.15 -3.12
N ALA A 158 9.78 -0.60 -4.23
CA ALA A 158 8.46 0.03 -4.28
C ALA A 158 7.33 -0.96 -3.97
N ALA A 159 7.37 -2.15 -4.58
CA ALA A 159 6.34 -3.17 -4.37
C ALA A 159 6.29 -3.66 -2.92
N VAL A 160 7.45 -3.98 -2.33
CA VAL A 160 7.57 -4.45 -0.94
C VAL A 160 7.19 -3.35 0.05
N ALA A 161 7.63 -2.12 -0.17
CA ALA A 161 7.30 -1.00 0.70
C ALA A 161 5.78 -0.69 0.66
N ALA A 162 5.16 -0.69 -0.52
CA ALA A 162 3.72 -0.45 -0.64
C ALA A 162 2.91 -1.56 0.05
N PHE A 163 3.33 -2.81 -0.11
CA PHE A 163 2.75 -3.95 0.58
C PHE A 163 2.90 -3.83 2.11
N ALA A 164 4.10 -3.52 2.60
CA ALA A 164 4.37 -3.34 4.03
C ALA A 164 3.57 -2.18 4.64
N LEU A 165 3.52 -1.02 3.96
CA LEU A 165 2.77 0.13 4.45
C LEU A 165 1.26 -0.14 4.50
N LEU A 166 0.71 -0.78 3.47
CA LEU A 166 -0.71 -1.09 3.44
C LEU A 166 -1.06 -2.19 4.45
N THR A 167 -0.23 -3.23 4.62
CA THR A 167 -0.43 -4.26 5.66
C THR A 167 -0.40 -3.65 7.07
N LEU A 168 0.57 -2.78 7.37
CA LEU A 168 0.65 -2.08 8.65
C LEU A 168 -0.59 -1.21 8.89
N ARG A 169 -1.08 -0.51 7.87
CA ARG A 169 -2.30 0.30 7.99
C ARG A 169 -3.53 -0.57 8.23
N VAL A 170 -3.70 -1.66 7.48
CA VAL A 170 -4.83 -2.59 7.62
C VAL A 170 -4.82 -3.23 9.02
N THR A 171 -3.65 -3.66 9.52
CA THR A 171 -3.52 -4.25 10.86
C THR A 171 -3.80 -3.24 11.96
N ARG A 172 -3.29 -2.00 11.85
CA ARG A 172 -3.60 -0.90 12.78
C ARG A 172 -5.09 -0.58 12.83
N VAL A 173 -5.75 -0.45 11.68
CA VAL A 173 -7.19 -0.16 11.62
C VAL A 173 -8.03 -1.29 12.19
N ARG A 174 -7.64 -2.56 11.95
CA ARG A 174 -8.30 -3.71 12.57
C ARG A 174 -8.11 -3.75 14.08
N ARG A 175 -6.91 -3.42 14.59
CA ARG A 175 -6.65 -3.34 16.03
C ARG A 175 -7.48 -2.24 16.69
N ALA A 176 -7.51 -1.05 16.12
CA ALA A 176 -8.33 0.06 16.62
C ALA A 176 -9.82 -0.31 16.67
N GLN A 177 -10.33 -1.02 15.67
CA GLN A 177 -11.72 -1.48 15.66
C GLN A 177 -12.02 -2.58 16.68
N ARG A 178 -11.05 -3.45 16.99
CA ARG A 178 -11.22 -4.42 18.08
C ARG A 178 -11.21 -3.73 19.43
N ALA A 179 -10.38 -2.71 19.61
CA ALA A 179 -10.38 -1.90 20.83
C ALA A 179 -11.71 -1.15 20.98
N GLN A 180 -12.20 -0.49 19.93
CA GLN A 180 -13.50 0.18 19.93
C GLN A 180 -14.66 -0.78 20.23
N ARG A 181 -14.67 -1.97 19.63
CA ARG A 181 -15.69 -2.98 19.94
C ARG A 181 -15.58 -3.49 21.36
N ALA A 182 -14.37 -3.70 21.88
CA ALA A 182 -14.20 -4.11 23.27
C ALA A 182 -14.62 -3.00 24.25
N GLU A 183 -14.45 -1.73 23.89
CA GLU A 183 -14.94 -0.57 24.64
C GLU A 183 -16.46 -0.46 24.56
N GLU A 184 -17.07 -0.66 23.38
CA GLU A 184 -18.52 -0.73 23.18
C GLU A 184 -19.11 -1.90 23.97
N ASP A 185 -18.55 -3.11 23.86
CA ASP A 185 -18.98 -4.31 24.60
C ASP A 185 -18.80 -4.11 26.12
N ALA A 186 -17.74 -3.42 26.57
CA ALA A 186 -17.53 -3.12 27.98
C ALA A 186 -18.50 -2.05 28.49
N ALA A 187 -18.80 -1.02 27.69
CA ALA A 187 -19.80 -0.01 28.00
C ALA A 187 -21.21 -0.62 28.06
N GLU A 188 -21.56 -1.50 27.12
CA GLU A 188 -22.82 -2.27 27.15
C GLU A 188 -22.87 -3.22 28.35
N ALA A 189 -21.74 -3.81 28.75
CA ALA A 189 -21.63 -4.65 29.96
C ALA A 189 -21.70 -3.84 31.27
N GLU A 190 -21.34 -2.55 31.25
CA GLU A 190 -21.53 -1.63 32.38
C GLU A 190 -22.97 -1.09 32.44
N GLU A 191 -23.61 -0.83 31.30
CA GLU A 191 -25.03 -0.47 31.22
C GLU A 191 -25.94 -1.65 31.63
N THR A 192 -25.58 -2.90 31.29
CA THR A 192 -26.28 -4.08 31.84
C THR A 192 -25.97 -4.35 33.32
N LYS A 193 -24.97 -3.68 33.88
CA LYS A 193 -24.71 -3.60 35.33
C LYS A 193 -25.29 -2.32 35.94
N GLU A 194 -26.39 -1.79 35.41
CA GLU A 194 -27.24 -0.94 36.21
C GLU A 194 -27.54 -1.66 37.54
N PRO A 195 -27.41 -0.97 38.70
CA PRO A 195 -27.62 -1.59 39.99
C PRO A 195 -29.05 -2.09 40.03
N GLU A 196 -29.20 -3.41 40.01
CA GLU A 196 -30.46 -4.12 40.20
C GLU A 196 -31.20 -3.41 41.34
N TYR A 197 -32.28 -2.69 41.02
CA TYR A 197 -33.02 -1.90 41.99
C TYR A 197 -33.63 -2.87 43.01
N ARG A 198 -32.89 -3.09 44.08
CA ARG A 198 -33.27 -4.01 45.15
C ARG A 198 -34.30 -3.28 45.99
N ALA A 199 -35.56 -3.59 45.75
CA ALA A 199 -36.62 -3.10 46.62
C ALA A 199 -36.30 -3.51 48.08
N PRO A 200 -36.48 -2.62 49.08
CA PRO A 200 -36.04 -2.87 50.46
C PRO A 200 -36.65 -4.10 51.16
N PHE A 201 -37.53 -4.86 50.51
CA PHE A 201 -38.34 -5.92 51.12
C PHE A 201 -38.27 -7.27 50.38
N GLU A 202 -37.33 -7.49 49.46
CA GLU A 202 -37.12 -8.84 48.94
C GLU A 202 -36.36 -9.70 49.96
N PRO A 203 -36.90 -10.88 50.37
CA PRO A 203 -36.19 -11.78 51.26
C PRO A 203 -34.91 -12.26 50.60
N ALA A 204 -33.81 -12.26 51.36
CA ALA A 204 -32.48 -12.63 50.88
C ALA A 204 -32.53 -13.99 50.16
N GLN A 205 -32.39 -13.97 48.83
CA GLN A 205 -32.15 -15.20 48.08
C GLN A 205 -30.88 -15.84 48.64
N GLN A 206 -31.02 -17.09 49.09
CA GLN A 206 -29.90 -17.90 49.56
C GLN A 206 -28.85 -17.98 48.43
N PRO A 207 -27.55 -17.88 48.76
CA PRO A 207 -26.51 -18.01 47.75
C PRO A 207 -26.69 -19.34 47.01
N THR A 208 -26.72 -19.26 45.69
CA THR A 208 -26.79 -20.42 44.80
C THR A 208 -25.68 -21.40 45.22
N PRO A 209 -25.99 -22.67 45.49
CA PRO A 209 -24.97 -23.62 45.93
C PRO A 209 -23.89 -23.72 44.86
N LYS A 210 -22.63 -23.51 45.26
CA LYS A 210 -21.44 -23.82 44.45
C LYS A 210 -21.62 -25.24 43.92
N SER A 211 -21.52 -25.42 42.60
CA SER A 211 -21.54 -26.75 42.01
C SER A 211 -20.37 -27.55 42.60
N THR A 212 -20.68 -28.61 43.34
CA THR A 212 -19.71 -29.58 43.89
C THR A 212 -19.23 -30.54 42.79
N ALA A 213 -18.92 -30.03 41.61
CA ALA A 213 -18.54 -30.84 40.45
C ALA A 213 -17.01 -30.99 40.28
N GLU A 214 -16.19 -30.37 41.13
CA GLU A 214 -14.72 -30.42 41.03
C GLU A 214 -14.06 -31.33 42.07
N LEU A 215 -14.77 -32.32 42.64
CA LEU A 215 -14.15 -33.31 43.53
C LEU A 215 -13.59 -34.54 42.80
N PHE A 216 -13.86 -34.71 41.50
CA PHE A 216 -13.52 -35.94 40.76
C PHE A 216 -12.87 -35.74 39.38
N THR A 217 -12.44 -34.53 39.01
CA THR A 217 -11.65 -34.34 37.78
C THR A 217 -10.16 -34.20 38.13
N PRO A 218 -9.29 -35.13 37.68
CA PRO A 218 -7.86 -35.02 37.93
C PRO A 218 -7.27 -33.83 37.16
N ARG A 219 -6.57 -32.96 37.90
CA ARG A 219 -5.74 -31.86 37.39
C ARG A 219 -4.67 -32.42 36.44
N ASN A 220 -4.62 -31.95 35.19
CA ASN A 220 -3.42 -32.09 34.36
C ASN A 220 -2.35 -31.10 34.86
N PRO A 221 -1.09 -31.53 35.06
CA PRO A 221 -0.03 -30.66 35.58
C PRO A 221 0.43 -29.65 34.52
N VAL A 222 0.68 -28.42 34.98
CA VAL A 222 1.40 -27.37 34.25
C VAL A 222 2.86 -27.82 34.11
N LYS A 223 3.39 -27.81 32.88
CA LYS A 223 4.82 -28.00 32.57
C LYS A 223 5.54 -26.67 32.76
N ASP A 224 6.67 -26.72 33.46
CA ASP A 224 7.77 -25.74 33.35
C ASP A 224 8.37 -25.74 31.94
#